data_AF-A0A382DZ79-F1
#
_entry.id   AF-A0A382DZ79-F1
#
_cell.length_a   1.000
_cell.length_b   1.000
_cell.length_c   1.000
_cell.angle_alpha   90.00
_cell.angle_beta   90.00
_cell.angle_gamma   90.00
#
_symmetry.space_group_name_H-M   'P 1'
#
loop_
_entity.id
_entity.type
_entity.pdbx_description
1 polymer ?
#
loop_
_entity_poly.entity_id
_entity_poly.type
_entity_poly.pdbx_seq_one_letter_code
_entity_poly.pdbx_strand_id
1 'polypeptide(L)'
;MASREIVRYKSPARTAFSVLVILFLIIFFVWTVLPLAIMLISSFKDLLDAFKLPAEGDWGGVGVMFDFAPTGAHYIELFTEKHFGEYLRNSLIASLGSAIVSVFLGSMAAYALSRAEFRGKKDLLFWIISVRMAPVVAVMVPLYVIFRSSGLVGTLPGLILAYTTFNLPFAIWILKGFFDNVPYAIEEAALCDGANRWQALRM
;
A
#
# COMPACT_ATOMS: atom_id res chain seq x y z
N MET A 1 50.03 -2.09 -5.51
CA MET A 1 49.33 -3.11 -4.70
C MET A 1 49.59 -2.79 -3.22
N ALA A 2 48.78 -1.91 -2.62
CA ALA A 2 48.81 -1.60 -1.19
C ALA A 2 47.47 -0.96 -0.83
N SER A 3 46.50 -1.79 -0.42
CA SER A 3 45.20 -1.34 0.07
C SER A 3 45.41 -0.60 1.39
N ARG A 4 45.19 0.72 1.40
CA ARG A 4 45.06 1.47 2.65
C ARG A 4 43.76 1.01 3.33
N GLU A 5 43.87 0.09 4.28
CA GLU A 5 42.80 -0.18 5.23
C GLU A 5 42.57 1.09 6.04
N ILE A 6 41.46 1.78 5.75
CA ILE A 6 41.02 2.94 6.51
C ILE A 6 40.56 2.41 7.87
N VAL A 7 41.44 2.45 8.87
CA VAL A 7 41.10 2.18 10.27
C VAL A 7 40.06 3.22 10.69
N ARG A 8 38.78 2.86 10.60
CA ARG A 8 37.66 3.70 11.05
C ARG A 8 37.69 3.78 12.57
N TYR A 9 38.33 4.82 13.10
CA TYR A 9 38.23 5.17 14.51
C TYR A 9 36.76 5.48 14.84
N LYS A 10 36.09 4.55 15.53
CA LYS A 10 34.74 4.77 16.06
C LYS A 10 34.88 5.71 17.26
N SER A 11 34.61 7.00 17.05
CA SER A 11 34.54 7.95 18.15
C SER A 11 33.49 7.48 19.18
N PRO A 12 33.70 7.70 20.49
CA PRO A 12 32.74 7.31 21.52
C PRO A 12 31.34 7.89 21.27
N ALA A 13 31.28 9.10 20.69
CA ALA A 13 30.04 9.73 20.24
C ALA A 13 29.31 8.95 19.14
N ARG A 14 30.04 8.36 18.17
CA ARG A 14 29.43 7.52 17.12
C ARG A 14 28.90 6.21 17.69
N THR A 15 29.62 5.59 18.62
CA THR A 15 29.16 4.37 19.29
C THR A 15 27.90 4.65 20.12
N ALA A 16 27.89 5.72 20.91
CA ALA A 16 26.73 6.14 21.69
C ALA A 16 25.50 6.42 20.80
N PHE A 17 25.69 7.12 19.68
CA PHE A 17 24.63 7.36 18.72
C PHE A 17 24.10 6.05 18.11
N SER A 18 24.97 5.12 17.72
CA SER A 18 24.54 3.81 17.22
C SER A 18 23.74 3.01 18.25
N VAL A 19 24.14 3.04 19.52
CA VAL A 19 23.41 2.37 20.61
C VAL A 19 22.01 2.99 20.78
N LEU A 20 21.91 4.32 20.78
CA LEU A 20 20.61 5.01 20.85
C LEU A 20 19.70 4.65 19.68
N VAL A 21 20.25 4.62 18.46
CA VAL A 21 19.48 4.21 17.26
C VAL A 21 19.01 2.76 17.40
N ILE A 22 19.87 1.85 17.86
CA ILE A 22 19.49 0.44 18.06
C ILE A 22 18.38 0.31 19.11
N LEU A 23 18.50 1.00 20.25
CA LEU A 23 17.47 1.00 21.30
C LEU A 23 16.14 1.54 20.77
N PHE A 24 16.18 2.65 20.04
CA PHE A 24 14.99 3.21 19.40
C PHE A 24 14.35 2.21 18.43
N LEU A 25 15.14 1.56 17.57
CA LEU A 25 14.64 0.56 16.62
C LEU A 25 14.03 -0.65 17.34
N ILE A 26 14.63 -1.12 18.44
CA ILE A 26 14.08 -2.22 19.25
C ILE A 26 12.75 -1.82 19.85
N ILE A 27 12.67 -0.64 20.48
CA ILE A 27 11.42 -0.14 21.08
C ILE A 27 10.34 0.01 20.01
N PHE A 28 10.68 0.60 18.87
CA PHE A 28 9.75 0.77 17.75
C PHE A 28 9.29 -0.57 17.17
N PHE A 29 10.19 -1.53 17.03
CA PHE A 29 9.87 -2.88 16.57
C PHE A 29 8.93 -3.59 17.54
N VAL A 30 9.22 -3.56 18.85
CA VAL A 30 8.34 -4.16 19.87
C VAL A 30 6.97 -3.48 19.84
N TRP A 31 6.94 -2.15 19.79
CA TRP A 31 5.68 -1.39 19.78
C TRP A 31 4.81 -1.69 18.55
N THR A 32 5.41 -1.93 17.39
CA THR A 32 4.68 -2.25 16.15
C THR A 32 4.25 -3.73 16.09
N VAL A 33 5.09 -4.66 16.56
CA VAL A 33 4.80 -6.10 16.51
C VAL A 33 3.87 -6.55 17.62
N LEU A 34 3.95 -5.94 18.80
CA LEU A 34 3.14 -6.31 19.97
C LEU A 34 1.62 -6.38 19.67
N PRO A 35 0.96 -5.35 19.11
CA PRO A 35 -0.47 -5.44 18.80
C PRO A 35 -0.79 -6.53 17.77
N LEU A 36 0.08 -6.74 16.77
CA LEU A 36 -0.08 -7.81 15.79
C LEU A 36 0.04 -9.20 16.42
N ALA A 37 0.98 -9.37 17.35
CA ALA A 37 1.13 -10.60 18.11
C ALA A 37 -0.10 -10.86 19.00
N ILE A 38 -0.62 -9.82 19.68
CA ILE A 38 -1.84 -9.94 20.49
C ILE A 38 -3.05 -10.32 19.62
N MET A 39 -3.19 -9.72 18.44
CA MET A 39 -4.26 -10.08 17.49
C MET A 39 -4.17 -11.54 17.05
N LEU A 40 -2.96 -12.01 16.73
CA LEU A 40 -2.72 -13.39 16.31
C LEU A 40 -2.97 -14.39 17.44
N ILE A 41 -2.52 -14.09 18.66
CA ILE A 41 -2.77 -14.96 19.81
C ILE A 41 -4.27 -15.00 20.11
N SER A 42 -4.93 -13.84 20.06
CA SER A 42 -6.36 -13.74 20.33
C SER A 42 -7.23 -14.46 19.30
N SER A 43 -6.77 -14.64 18.05
CA SER A 43 -7.54 -15.39 17.04
C SER A 43 -7.61 -16.89 17.32
N PHE A 44 -6.78 -17.42 18.22
CA PHE A 44 -6.82 -18.80 18.69
C PHE A 44 -7.52 -18.97 20.04
N LYS A 45 -7.98 -17.88 20.67
CA LYS A 45 -8.73 -17.94 21.93
C LYS A 45 -10.20 -18.23 21.66
N ASP A 46 -10.84 -18.96 22.57
CA ASP A 46 -12.30 -19.01 22.61
C ASP A 46 -12.90 -17.63 22.91
N LEU A 47 -14.14 -17.39 22.49
CA LEU A 47 -14.81 -16.09 22.66
C LEU A 47 -14.84 -15.66 24.14
N LEU A 48 -15.08 -16.59 25.06
CA LEU A 48 -15.10 -16.28 26.50
C LEU A 48 -13.71 -15.95 27.06
N ASP A 49 -12.66 -16.58 26.53
CA ASP A 49 -11.28 -16.34 26.94
C ASP A 49 -10.70 -15.06 26.32
N ALA A 50 -11.20 -14.65 25.16
CA ALA A 50 -10.81 -13.40 24.51
C ALA A 50 -11.23 -12.15 25.32
N PHE A 51 -12.33 -12.23 26.09
CA PHE A 51 -12.81 -11.15 26.95
C PHE A 51 -12.21 -11.15 28.36
N LYS A 52 -11.39 -12.15 28.72
CA LYS A 52 -10.64 -12.16 30.00
C LYS A 52 -9.46 -11.19 29.91
N LEU A 53 -9.70 -9.93 30.27
CA LEU A 53 -8.68 -8.90 30.36
C LEU A 53 -8.23 -8.73 31.82
N PRO A 54 -6.93 -8.51 32.09
CA PRO A 54 -6.48 -8.10 33.41
C PRO A 54 -7.13 -6.77 33.80
N ALA A 55 -7.31 -6.54 35.11
CA ALA A 55 -7.84 -5.28 35.61
C ALA A 55 -6.96 -4.11 35.15
N GLU A 56 -7.56 -2.93 34.92
CA GLU A 56 -6.83 -1.74 34.51
C GLU A 56 -5.69 -1.43 35.49
N GLY A 57 -4.45 -1.42 34.99
CA GLY A 57 -3.25 -1.19 35.81
C GLY A 57 -2.60 -2.44 36.42
N ASP A 58 -3.19 -3.64 36.26
CA ASP A 58 -2.59 -4.91 36.66
C ASP A 58 -1.69 -5.49 35.55
N TRP A 59 -0.44 -5.01 35.52
CA TRP A 59 0.59 -5.50 34.62
C TRP A 59 1.12 -6.89 35.01
N GLY A 60 0.79 -7.41 36.19
CA GLY A 60 1.11 -8.78 36.62
C GLY A 60 0.16 -9.83 36.01
N GLY A 61 -1.08 -9.43 35.71
CA GLY A 61 -2.11 -10.26 35.08
C GLY A 61 -1.94 -10.49 33.58
N VAL A 62 -0.88 -9.99 32.93
CA VAL A 62 -0.63 -10.19 31.49
C VAL A 62 -0.49 -11.68 31.14
N GLY A 63 -0.09 -12.52 32.10
CA GLY A 63 -0.07 -13.98 31.95
C GLY A 63 -1.41 -14.59 31.53
N VAL A 64 -2.54 -13.99 31.94
CA VAL A 64 -3.90 -14.41 31.55
C VAL A 64 -4.09 -14.32 30.03
N MET A 65 -3.35 -13.46 29.33
CA MET A 65 -3.42 -13.40 27.87
C MET A 65 -2.84 -14.63 27.17
N PHE A 66 -2.01 -15.43 27.86
CA PHE A 66 -1.36 -16.63 27.32
C PHE A 66 -1.95 -17.93 27.89
N ASP A 67 -2.85 -17.83 28.88
CA ASP A 67 -3.52 -18.97 29.50
C ASP A 67 -4.85 -19.27 28.77
N PHE A 68 -4.75 -19.98 27.65
CA PHE A 68 -5.90 -20.40 26.84
C PHE A 68 -5.63 -21.73 26.14
N ALA A 69 -6.68 -22.46 25.79
CA ALA A 69 -6.58 -23.64 24.92
C ALA A 69 -6.68 -23.18 23.45
N PRO A 70 -5.63 -23.36 22.61
CA PRO A 70 -5.70 -22.93 21.22
C PRO A 70 -6.80 -23.66 20.45
N THR A 71 -7.70 -22.90 19.83
CA THR A 71 -8.79 -23.43 18.99
C THR A 71 -8.70 -22.94 17.55
N GLY A 72 -8.97 -23.83 16.61
CA GLY A 72 -9.14 -23.52 15.19
C GLY A 72 -10.59 -23.30 14.77
N ALA A 73 -11.54 -23.41 15.71
CA ALA A 73 -12.98 -23.39 15.42
C ALA A 73 -13.41 -22.11 14.69
N HIS A 74 -12.86 -20.96 15.08
CA HIS A 74 -13.16 -19.67 14.43
C HIS A 74 -12.79 -19.64 12.96
N TYR A 75 -11.68 -20.28 12.56
CA TYR A 75 -11.30 -20.38 11.15
C TYR A 75 -12.26 -21.29 10.38
N ILE A 76 -12.65 -22.42 10.95
CA ILE A 76 -13.61 -23.33 10.31
C ILE A 76 -14.94 -22.60 10.12
N GLU A 77 -15.50 -22.02 11.18
CA GLU A 77 -16.77 -21.25 11.16
C GLU A 77 -16.72 -20.12 10.11
N LEU A 78 -15.60 -19.40 10.04
CA LEU A 78 -15.41 -18.31 9.09
C LEU A 78 -15.58 -18.78 7.64
N PHE A 79 -15.00 -19.93 7.28
CA PHE A 79 -15.07 -20.47 5.91
C PHE A 79 -16.34 -21.27 5.63
N THR A 80 -16.96 -21.89 6.64
CA THR A 80 -18.17 -22.72 6.45
C THR A 80 -19.47 -21.95 6.61
N GLU A 81 -19.53 -20.99 7.54
CA GLU A 81 -20.79 -20.32 7.93
C GLU A 81 -20.84 -18.85 7.54
N LYS A 82 -19.70 -18.15 7.48
CA LYS A 82 -19.68 -16.68 7.27
C LYS A 82 -19.42 -16.23 5.83
N HIS A 83 -19.50 -17.15 4.85
CA HIS A 83 -19.22 -16.88 3.42
C HIS A 83 -17.89 -16.15 3.17
N PHE A 84 -16.90 -16.30 4.07
CA PHE A 84 -15.67 -15.52 4.02
C PHE A 84 -14.88 -15.72 2.72
N GLY A 85 -14.92 -16.93 2.16
CA GLY A 85 -14.31 -17.23 0.86
C GLY A 85 -14.81 -16.33 -0.28
N GLU A 86 -16.10 -15.96 -0.26
CA GLU A 86 -16.67 -15.05 -1.26
C GLU A 86 -16.17 -13.62 -1.07
N TYR A 87 -16.12 -13.12 0.17
CA TYR A 87 -15.58 -11.80 0.47
C TYR A 87 -14.09 -11.69 0.13
N LEU A 88 -13.32 -12.75 0.41
CA LEU A 88 -11.91 -12.82 0.07
C LEU A 88 -11.71 -12.80 -1.45
N ARG A 89 -12.48 -13.62 -2.18
CA ARG A 89 -12.46 -13.64 -3.65
C ARG A 89 -12.84 -12.27 -4.23
N ASN A 90 -13.91 -11.65 -3.73
CA ASN A 90 -14.36 -10.35 -4.19
C ASN A 90 -13.29 -9.27 -3.93
N SER A 91 -12.66 -9.29 -2.76
CA SER A 91 -11.57 -8.37 -2.41
C SER A 91 -10.34 -8.57 -3.28
N LEU A 92 -9.98 -9.82 -3.57
CA LEU A 92 -8.86 -10.15 -4.46
C LEU A 92 -9.12 -9.67 -5.89
N ILE A 93 -10.31 -9.96 -6.43
CA ILE A 93 -10.71 -9.50 -7.77
C ILE A 93 -10.74 -7.97 -7.83
N ALA A 94 -11.34 -7.32 -6.83
CA ALA A 94 -11.46 -5.87 -6.80
C ALA A 94 -10.09 -5.17 -6.70
N SER A 95 -9.22 -5.65 -5.80
CA SER A 95 -7.88 -5.09 -5.62
C SER A 95 -7.00 -5.32 -6.84
N LEU A 96 -6.89 -6.55 -7.35
CA LEU A 96 -6.09 -6.85 -8.55
C LEU A 96 -6.65 -6.15 -9.80
N GLY A 97 -7.97 -6.17 -9.99
CA GLY A 97 -8.62 -5.48 -11.10
C GLY A 97 -8.33 -3.98 -11.06
N SER A 98 -8.46 -3.35 -9.90
CA SER A 98 -8.15 -1.93 -9.75
C SER A 98 -6.66 -1.63 -9.96
N ALA A 99 -5.76 -2.51 -9.52
CA ALA A 99 -4.33 -2.35 -9.72
C ALA A 99 -3.96 -2.43 -11.21
N ILE A 100 -4.47 -3.44 -11.93
CA ILE A 100 -4.25 -3.60 -13.37
C ILE A 100 -4.75 -2.37 -14.14
N VAL A 101 -6.00 -1.94 -13.87
CA VAL A 101 -6.58 -0.78 -14.54
C VAL A 101 -5.80 0.50 -14.21
N SER A 102 -5.43 0.71 -12.94
CA SER A 102 -4.68 1.88 -12.50
C SER A 102 -3.28 1.93 -13.09
N VAL A 103 -2.58 0.80 -13.19
CA VAL A 103 -1.25 0.72 -13.82
C VAL A 103 -1.37 0.94 -15.32
N PHE A 104 -2.36 0.34 -15.98
CA PHE A 104 -2.58 0.52 -17.40
C PHE A 104 -2.85 1.99 -17.75
N LEU A 105 -3.88 2.60 -17.16
CA LEU A 105 -4.21 4.01 -17.38
C LEU A 105 -3.10 4.94 -16.88
N GLY A 106 -2.52 4.61 -15.73
CA GLY A 106 -1.43 5.36 -15.13
C GLY A 106 -0.19 5.38 -16.00
N SER A 107 0.16 4.27 -16.66
CA SER A 107 1.31 4.18 -17.56
C SER A 107 1.12 5.09 -18.77
N MET A 108 -0.07 5.08 -19.38
CA MET A 108 -0.40 5.94 -20.52
C MET A 108 -0.32 7.42 -20.14
N ALA A 109 -0.95 7.79 -19.02
CA ALA A 109 -0.97 9.17 -18.55
C ALA A 109 0.43 9.64 -18.10
N ALA A 110 1.18 8.80 -17.40
CA ALA A 110 2.54 9.09 -16.96
C ALA A 110 3.51 9.25 -18.13
N TYR A 111 3.43 8.37 -19.14
CA TYR A 111 4.23 8.47 -20.36
C TYR A 111 3.92 9.75 -21.11
N ALA A 112 2.64 10.07 -21.33
CA ALA A 112 2.23 11.33 -21.93
C ALA A 112 2.73 12.55 -21.12
N LEU A 113 2.59 12.51 -19.80
CA LEU A 113 3.09 13.53 -18.90
C LEU A 113 4.61 13.58 -18.82
N SER A 114 5.36 12.55 -19.20
CA SER A 114 6.82 12.58 -19.24
C SER A 114 7.32 13.11 -20.58
N ARG A 115 6.78 12.59 -21.69
CA ARG A 115 7.28 12.82 -23.05
C ARG A 115 6.60 13.94 -23.82
N ALA A 116 5.33 14.23 -23.56
CA ALA A 116 4.67 15.33 -24.23
C ALA A 116 5.09 16.68 -23.61
N GLU A 117 5.34 17.65 -24.48
CA GLU A 117 5.51 19.05 -24.12
C GLU A 117 4.21 19.80 -24.43
N PHE A 118 3.51 20.25 -23.39
CA PHE A 118 2.31 21.06 -23.53
C PHE A 118 2.20 22.04 -22.37
N ARG A 119 1.51 23.16 -22.61
CA ARG A 119 1.29 24.22 -21.62
C ARG A 119 0.41 23.67 -20.49
N GLY A 120 0.81 23.91 -19.23
CA GLY A 120 0.05 23.46 -18.05
C GLY A 120 0.36 22.04 -17.55
N LYS A 121 1.36 21.34 -18.12
CA LYS A 121 1.78 19.98 -17.68
C LYS A 121 2.10 19.88 -16.18
N LYS A 122 2.75 20.90 -15.60
CA LYS A 122 3.06 20.94 -14.16
C LYS A 122 1.79 21.12 -13.32
N ASP A 123 0.90 22.00 -13.74
CA ASP A 123 -0.36 22.27 -13.04
C ASP A 123 -1.29 21.06 -13.08
N LEU A 124 -1.36 20.36 -14.23
CA LEU A 124 -2.11 19.12 -14.37
C LEU A 124 -1.57 18.02 -13.44
N LEU A 125 -0.25 17.83 -13.37
CA LEU A 125 0.35 16.87 -12.46
C LEU A 125 0.07 17.23 -10.99
N PHE A 126 0.19 18.51 -10.64
CA PHE A 126 -0.12 19.00 -9.30
C PHE A 126 -1.59 18.77 -8.94
N TRP A 127 -2.52 19.04 -9.86
CA TRP A 127 -3.95 18.80 -9.68
C TRP A 127 -4.25 17.32 -9.46
N ILE A 128 -3.68 16.42 -10.29
CA ILE A 128 -3.84 14.96 -10.15
C ILE A 128 -3.44 14.52 -8.74
N ILE A 129 -2.27 14.94 -8.25
CA ILE A 129 -1.77 14.55 -6.92
C ILE A 129 -2.62 15.15 -5.80
N SER A 130 -3.08 16.40 -5.97
CA SER A 130 -3.88 17.11 -4.97
C SER A 130 -5.21 16.41 -4.67
N VAL A 131 -5.82 15.74 -5.65
CA VAL A 131 -7.05 14.95 -5.45
C VAL A 131 -6.87 13.86 -4.38
N ARG A 132 -5.64 13.32 -4.21
CA ARG A 132 -5.35 12.32 -3.18
C ARG A 132 -5.25 12.90 -1.76
N MET A 133 -5.04 14.21 -1.65
CA MET A 133 -4.95 14.91 -0.36
C MET A 133 -6.35 15.23 0.21
N ALA A 134 -7.39 15.12 -0.61
CA ALA A 134 -8.76 15.31 -0.17
C ALA A 134 -9.16 14.20 0.83
N PRO A 135 -9.96 14.53 1.86
CA PRO A 135 -10.46 13.52 2.78
C PRO A 135 -11.35 12.52 2.03
N VAL A 136 -11.02 11.22 2.13
CA VAL A 136 -11.69 10.14 1.38
C VAL A 136 -13.21 10.18 1.54
N VAL A 137 -13.68 10.46 2.76
CA VAL A 137 -15.11 10.54 3.08
C VAL A 137 -15.82 11.64 2.26
N ALA A 138 -15.17 12.78 2.02
CA ALA A 138 -15.77 13.88 1.26
C ALA A 138 -15.95 13.54 -0.23
N VAL A 139 -15.05 12.72 -0.79
CA VAL A 139 -15.13 12.24 -2.19
C VAL A 139 -16.10 11.06 -2.31
N MET A 140 -16.25 10.27 -1.24
CA MET A 140 -17.07 9.05 -1.25
C MET A 140 -18.56 9.34 -1.46
N VAL A 141 -19.10 10.41 -0.87
CA VAL A 141 -20.52 10.81 -1.02
C VAL A 141 -20.90 11.10 -2.49
N PRO A 142 -20.23 12.04 -3.20
CA PRO A 142 -20.56 12.30 -4.60
C PRO A 142 -20.28 11.08 -5.50
N LEU A 143 -19.22 10.32 -5.23
CA LEU A 143 -18.93 9.09 -5.97
C LEU A 143 -20.05 8.05 -5.82
N TYR A 144 -20.60 7.90 -4.62
CA TYR A 144 -21.74 7.03 -4.36
C TYR A 144 -22.98 7.47 -5.14
N VAL A 145 -23.28 8.77 -5.21
CA VAL A 145 -24.42 9.28 -5.99
C VAL A 145 -24.27 8.94 -7.47
N ILE A 146 -23.08 9.15 -8.05
CA ILE A 146 -22.78 8.78 -9.45
C ILE A 146 -23.00 7.28 -9.64
N PHE A 147 -22.39 6.45 -8.80
CA PHE A 147 -22.47 5.00 -8.94
C PHE A 147 -23.88 4.47 -8.74
N ARG A 148 -24.65 5.09 -7.85
CA ARG A 148 -26.06 4.75 -7.65
C ARG A 148 -26.88 5.03 -8.89
N SER A 149 -26.68 6.21 -9.50
CA SER A 149 -27.36 6.59 -10.74
C SER A 149 -26.98 5.69 -11.92
N SER A 150 -25.75 5.17 -11.93
CA SER A 150 -25.24 4.25 -12.94
C SER A 150 -25.50 2.76 -12.65
N GLY A 151 -26.18 2.42 -11.54
CA GLY A 151 -26.43 1.02 -11.16
C GLY A 151 -25.18 0.22 -10.76
N LEU A 152 -24.08 0.89 -10.43
CA LEU A 152 -22.79 0.27 -10.06
C LEU A 152 -22.66 -0.05 -8.57
N VAL A 153 -23.57 0.45 -7.74
CA VAL A 153 -23.58 0.19 -6.29
C VAL A 153 -23.77 -1.29 -6.01
N GLY A 154 -22.93 -1.86 -5.15
CA GLY A 154 -22.99 -3.28 -4.78
C GLY A 154 -22.41 -4.24 -5.84
N THR A 155 -21.81 -3.71 -6.92
CA THR A 155 -21.22 -4.53 -7.99
C THR A 155 -19.68 -4.54 -7.92
N LEU A 156 -19.07 -5.65 -8.34
CA LEU A 156 -17.60 -5.76 -8.44
C LEU A 156 -16.98 -4.74 -9.41
N PRO A 157 -17.52 -4.50 -10.62
CA PRO A 157 -17.00 -3.47 -11.53
C PRO A 157 -17.08 -2.06 -10.92
N GLY A 158 -18.17 -1.75 -10.21
CA GLY A 158 -18.27 -0.51 -9.44
C GLY A 158 -17.12 -0.37 -8.45
N LEU A 159 -16.89 -1.40 -7.63
CA LEU A 159 -15.80 -1.37 -6.64
C LEU A 159 -14.41 -1.20 -7.28
N ILE A 160 -14.14 -1.88 -8.40
CA ILE A 160 -12.90 -1.74 -9.18
C ILE A 160 -12.71 -0.29 -9.65
N LEU A 161 -13.76 0.32 -10.20
CA LEU A 161 -13.73 1.71 -10.67
C LEU A 161 -13.51 2.70 -9.52
N ALA A 162 -14.18 2.50 -8.37
CA ALA A 162 -13.96 3.34 -7.19
C ALA A 162 -12.49 3.28 -6.74
N TYR A 163 -11.94 2.07 -6.57
CA TYR A 163 -10.54 1.90 -6.19
C TYR A 163 -9.58 2.49 -7.22
N THR A 164 -9.89 2.35 -8.51
CA THR A 164 -9.09 2.96 -9.59
C THR A 164 -9.05 4.47 -9.45
N THR A 165 -10.18 5.15 -9.17
CA THR A 165 -10.21 6.62 -9.00
C THR A 165 -9.26 7.09 -7.89
N PHE A 166 -9.17 6.36 -6.77
CA PHE A 166 -8.27 6.71 -5.68
C PHE A 166 -6.81 6.32 -5.94
N ASN A 167 -6.57 5.20 -6.63
CA ASN A 167 -5.22 4.67 -6.86
C ASN A 167 -4.53 5.30 -8.08
N LEU A 168 -5.29 5.77 -9.07
CA LEU A 168 -4.77 6.29 -10.33
C LEU A 168 -3.81 7.49 -10.16
N PRO A 169 -4.09 8.51 -9.32
CA PRO A 169 -3.14 9.60 -9.08
C PRO A 169 -1.77 9.13 -8.59
N PHE A 170 -1.77 8.12 -7.72
CA PHE A 170 -0.54 7.55 -7.18
C PHE A 170 0.23 6.75 -8.25
N ALA A 171 -0.48 5.94 -9.05
CA ALA A 171 0.11 5.21 -10.15
C ALA A 171 0.77 6.15 -11.18
N ILE A 172 0.07 7.23 -11.57
CA ILE A 172 0.61 8.25 -12.48
C ILE A 172 1.89 8.87 -11.90
N TRP A 173 1.87 9.26 -10.62
CA TRP A 173 3.00 9.92 -9.99
C TRP A 173 4.24 9.02 -9.92
N ILE A 174 4.08 7.76 -9.51
CA ILE A 174 5.18 6.79 -9.45
C ILE A 174 5.72 6.50 -10.85
N LEU A 175 4.84 6.12 -11.79
CA LEU A 175 5.25 5.73 -13.14
C LEU A 175 5.90 6.89 -13.88
N LYS A 176 5.46 8.13 -13.65
CA LYS A 176 6.10 9.31 -14.22
C LYS A 176 7.52 9.46 -13.69
N GLY A 177 7.73 9.24 -12.39
CA GLY A 177 9.08 9.23 -11.80
C GLY A 177 10.00 8.22 -12.49
N PHE A 178 9.48 7.04 -12.86
CA PHE A 178 10.26 6.06 -13.64
C PHE A 178 10.53 6.52 -15.08
N PHE A 179 9.51 6.98 -15.82
CA PHE A 179 9.69 7.43 -17.20
C PHE A 179 10.63 8.63 -17.31
N ASP A 180 10.59 9.57 -16.36
CA ASP A 180 11.48 10.74 -16.34
C ASP A 180 12.97 10.34 -16.17
N ASN A 181 13.26 9.17 -15.58
CA ASN A 181 14.64 8.68 -15.43
C ASN A 181 15.17 8.00 -16.70
N VAL A 182 14.31 7.60 -17.64
CA VAL A 182 14.73 6.98 -18.90
C VAL A 182 15.18 8.09 -19.86
N PRO A 183 16.43 8.06 -20.39
CA PRO A 183 16.92 9.08 -21.32
C PRO A 183 16.08 9.21 -22.59
N TYR A 184 15.78 10.45 -23.00
CA TYR A 184 15.03 10.74 -24.23
C TYR A 184 15.67 10.13 -25.49
N ALA A 185 17.00 10.08 -25.55
CA ALA A 185 17.75 9.58 -26.70
C ALA A 185 17.42 8.11 -27.05
N ILE A 186 17.08 7.27 -26.08
CA ILE A 186 16.72 5.86 -26.34
C ILE A 186 15.41 5.80 -27.12
N GLU A 187 14.45 6.63 -26.74
CA GLU A 187 13.14 6.70 -27.39
C GLU A 187 13.22 7.35 -28.77
N GLU A 188 14.02 8.43 -28.90
CA GLU A 188 14.29 9.08 -30.19
C GLU A 188 14.95 8.12 -31.17
N ALA A 189 15.90 7.28 -30.73
CA ALA A 189 16.52 6.25 -31.56
C ALA A 189 15.48 5.23 -32.06
N ALA A 190 14.59 4.75 -31.18
CA ALA A 190 13.51 3.84 -31.58
C ALA A 190 12.57 4.48 -32.63
N LEU A 191 12.23 5.76 -32.46
CA LEU A 191 11.43 6.51 -33.42
C LEU A 191 12.17 6.68 -34.77
N CYS A 192 13.49 6.89 -34.75
CA CYS A 192 14.33 6.92 -35.96
C CYS A 192 14.36 5.56 -36.68
N ASP A 193 14.32 4.46 -35.94
CA ASP A 193 14.22 3.09 -36.49
C ASP A 193 12.81 2.74 -37.01
N GLY A 194 11.88 3.71 -37.01
CA GLY A 194 10.53 3.57 -37.55
C GLY A 194 9.50 3.05 -36.53
N ALA A 195 9.87 2.95 -35.25
CA ALA A 195 8.89 2.64 -34.21
C ALA A 195 7.90 3.81 -34.04
N ASN A 196 6.64 3.48 -33.74
CA ASN A 196 5.68 4.47 -33.25
C ASN A 196 5.77 4.62 -31.72
N ARG A 197 5.15 5.67 -31.16
CA ARG A 197 5.20 5.94 -29.70
C ARG A 197 4.67 4.79 -28.83
N TRP A 198 3.70 4.02 -29.31
CA TRP A 198 3.19 2.86 -28.60
C TRP A 198 4.20 1.71 -28.57
N GLN A 199 4.93 1.50 -29.66
CA GLN A 199 6.02 0.54 -29.73
C GLN A 199 7.18 0.99 -28.84
N ALA A 200 7.55 2.28 -28.88
CA ALA A 200 8.60 2.84 -28.04
C ALA A 200 8.28 2.74 -26.54
N LEU A 201 7.01 2.90 -26.13
CA LEU A 201 6.56 2.69 -24.75
C LEU A 201 6.68 1.22 -24.28
N ARG A 202 6.61 0.25 -25.20
CA ARG A 202 6.65 -1.18 -24.89
C ARG A 202 8.08 -1.73 -24.82
N MET A 203 9.04 -1.07 -25.45
CA MET A 203 10.46 -1.43 -25.49
C MET A 203 11.15 -1.10 -24.17
#